data_AF-A0A7C5YKT5-F1
#
_entry.id   AF-A0A7C5YKT5-F1
#
_cell.length_a   1.000
_cell.length_b   1.000
_cell.length_c   1.000
_cell.angle_alpha   90.00
_cell.angle_beta   90.00
_cell.angle_gamma   90.00
#
_symmetry.space_group_name_H-M   'P 1'
#
loop_
_entity.id
_entity.type
_entity.pdbx_description
1 polymer ?
#
loop_
_entity_poly.entity_id
_entity_poly.type
_entity_poly.pdbx_seq_one_letter_code
_entity_poly.pdbx_strand_id
1 'polypeptide(L)'
;MQRAWVIRTIAVSVSLCIIVSVANGQKFKATSDVTEKLKEAYALLDQGQPERALAIVLPIYQKDPEIWVAWWPKWVFRVVKEPLPDPYAKSEIMRRGIEGGQIFLLTVRKSTNARWLVAEALFDLGRYQEALPLFEEMQRRIKNAPAIGPDMVGRCRQLIAQGYRPPKPPPKNTWLPLPLRYLEEDYFILVPLDEACKVLGLGCSIAPNPKMSGGKSIRVTKPDAPNTAYRFFLGHPIVERLENGKGHTEIIAYAPFEEDGKIWVPFYWLTKQAGIRWWEVQDGKIYVVPK
;
A
#
# COMPACT_ATOMS: atom_id res chain seq x y z
N MET A 1 22.73 1.60 18.94
CA MET A 1 21.44 1.04 18.48
C MET A 1 20.69 1.91 17.46
N GLN A 2 20.67 3.25 17.56
CA GLN A 2 20.01 4.15 16.57
C GLN A 2 20.53 4.03 15.12
N ARG A 3 21.84 3.89 14.92
CA ARG A 3 22.43 3.73 13.58
C ARG A 3 21.98 2.46 12.87
N ALA A 4 21.78 1.35 13.60
CA ALA A 4 21.36 0.08 13.01
C ALA A 4 19.91 0.10 12.51
N TRP A 5 19.03 0.90 13.13
CA TRP A 5 17.62 1.02 12.74
C TRP A 5 17.45 1.90 11.50
N VAL A 6 18.11 3.05 11.45
CA VAL A 6 18.16 3.92 10.26
C VAL A 6 18.82 3.20 9.08
N ILE A 7 19.91 2.46 9.30
CA ILE A 7 20.57 1.68 8.25
C ILE A 7 19.68 0.55 7.71
N ARG A 8 18.87 -0.12 8.55
CA ARG A 8 17.92 -1.15 8.08
C ARG A 8 16.74 -0.56 7.29
N THR A 9 16.19 0.57 7.73
CA THR A 9 15.10 1.26 7.01
C THR A 9 15.57 1.83 5.68
N ILE A 10 16.79 2.40 5.65
CA ILE A 10 17.45 2.83 4.41
C ILE A 10 17.72 1.61 3.53
N ALA A 11 18.28 0.52 4.04
CA ALA A 11 18.59 -0.66 3.23
C ALA A 11 17.37 -1.30 2.58
N VAL A 12 16.22 -1.41 3.28
CA VAL A 12 14.98 -1.97 2.70
C VAL A 12 14.33 -1.01 1.70
N SER A 13 14.27 0.28 2.00
CA SER A 13 13.64 1.28 1.13
C SER A 13 14.48 1.57 -0.12
N VAL A 14 15.80 1.66 0.04
CA VAL A 14 16.76 1.79 -1.06
C VAL A 14 16.77 0.51 -1.90
N SER A 15 16.64 -0.68 -1.30
CA SER A 15 16.52 -1.93 -2.07
C SER A 15 15.25 -1.99 -2.92
N LEU A 16 14.10 -1.59 -2.37
CA LEU A 16 12.83 -1.58 -3.12
C LEU A 16 12.86 -0.52 -4.24
N CYS A 17 13.42 0.66 -3.96
CA CYS A 17 13.67 1.67 -4.98
C CYS A 17 14.66 1.17 -6.04
N ILE A 18 15.78 0.55 -5.67
CA ILE A 18 16.82 0.05 -6.59
C ILE A 18 16.28 -1.07 -7.48
N ILE A 19 15.49 -2.01 -6.96
CA ILE A 19 14.95 -3.12 -7.76
C ILE A 19 13.93 -2.63 -8.80
N VAL A 20 13.15 -1.60 -8.46
CA VAL A 20 12.29 -0.88 -9.44
C VAL A 20 13.11 0.09 -10.32
N SER A 21 14.39 0.33 -10.01
CA SER A 21 15.25 1.30 -10.72
C SER A 21 16.24 0.70 -11.70
N VAL A 22 16.75 -0.52 -11.49
CA VAL A 22 17.85 -1.05 -12.31
C VAL A 22 17.35 -1.70 -13.61
N ALA A 23 16.07 -2.08 -13.71
CA ALA A 23 15.62 -2.94 -14.80
C ALA A 23 15.12 -2.25 -16.08
N ASN A 24 14.76 -0.96 -16.12
CA ASN A 24 14.19 -0.39 -17.36
C ASN A 24 14.55 1.08 -17.58
N GLY A 25 15.19 1.34 -18.72
CA GLY A 25 15.37 2.68 -19.25
C GLY A 25 14.05 3.43 -19.32
N GLN A 26 14.08 4.70 -18.94
CA GLN A 26 12.96 5.62 -19.05
C GLN A 26 12.41 5.60 -20.47
N LYS A 27 11.22 5.00 -20.61
CA LYS A 27 10.35 5.26 -21.73
C LYS A 27 8.94 5.50 -21.18
N PHE A 28 8.48 6.72 -21.41
CA PHE A 28 7.11 7.22 -21.29
C PHE A 28 6.65 7.64 -19.87
N LYS A 29 6.77 8.94 -19.60
CA LYS A 29 5.83 9.65 -18.73
C LYS A 29 4.45 9.47 -19.36
N ALA A 30 3.59 8.67 -18.73
CA ALA A 30 2.24 8.42 -19.23
C ALA A 30 1.44 9.74 -19.33
N THR A 31 0.35 9.73 -20.10
CA THR A 31 -0.60 10.84 -20.08
C THR A 31 -1.23 10.98 -18.69
N SER A 32 -1.79 12.15 -18.40
CA SER A 32 -2.50 12.40 -17.13
C SER A 32 -3.65 11.39 -16.93
N ASP A 33 -4.43 11.11 -17.98
CA ASP A 33 -5.54 10.15 -17.94
C ASP A 33 -5.08 8.73 -17.59
N VAL A 34 -4.02 8.23 -18.24
CA VAL A 34 -3.46 6.90 -17.91
C VAL A 34 -2.90 6.88 -16.49
N THR A 35 -2.27 7.97 -16.06
CA THR A 35 -1.74 8.10 -14.69
C THR A 35 -2.87 7.99 -13.66
N GLU A 36 -3.96 8.73 -13.81
CA GLU A 36 -5.09 8.67 -12.88
C GLU A 36 -5.77 7.30 -12.87
N LYS A 37 -5.95 6.65 -14.03
CA LYS A 37 -6.52 5.30 -14.10
C LYS A 37 -5.66 4.25 -13.41
N LEU A 38 -4.34 4.30 -13.58
CA LEU A 38 -3.42 3.37 -12.92
C LEU A 38 -3.30 3.65 -11.41
N LYS A 39 -3.44 4.92 -10.98
CA LYS A 39 -3.55 5.29 -9.56
C LYS A 39 -4.83 4.72 -8.93
N GLU A 40 -5.96 4.87 -9.61
CA GLU A 40 -7.25 4.31 -9.16
C GLU A 40 -7.17 2.79 -9.07
N ALA A 41 -6.64 2.13 -10.11
CA ALA A 41 -6.49 0.68 -10.11
C ALA A 41 -5.59 0.17 -8.98
N TYR A 42 -4.48 0.87 -8.71
CA TYR A 42 -3.61 0.59 -7.58
C TYR A 42 -4.37 0.68 -6.25
N ALA A 43 -5.09 1.77 -6.00
CA ALA A 43 -5.86 1.95 -4.77
C ALA A 43 -6.98 0.92 -4.62
N LEU A 44 -7.66 0.53 -5.71
CA LEU A 44 -8.70 -0.50 -5.69
C LEU A 44 -8.15 -1.88 -5.30
N LEU A 45 -6.96 -2.26 -5.76
CA LEU A 45 -6.32 -3.53 -5.37
C LEU A 45 -6.01 -3.57 -3.87
N ASP A 46 -5.36 -2.54 -3.35
CA ASP A 46 -5.05 -2.45 -1.91
C ASP A 46 -6.31 -2.42 -1.03
N GLN A 47 -7.44 -1.95 -1.59
CA GLN A 47 -8.75 -1.93 -0.94
C GLN A 47 -9.57 -3.20 -1.18
N GLY A 48 -9.01 -4.23 -1.82
CA GLY A 48 -9.65 -5.53 -2.00
C GLY A 48 -10.74 -5.57 -3.07
N GLN A 49 -10.64 -4.74 -4.11
CA GLN A 49 -11.60 -4.65 -5.21
C GLN A 49 -10.96 -5.05 -6.56
N PRO A 50 -10.45 -6.29 -6.71
CA PRO A 50 -9.66 -6.69 -7.86
C PRO A 50 -10.44 -6.79 -9.18
N GLU A 51 -11.76 -7.02 -9.14
CA GLU A 51 -12.61 -7.00 -10.35
C GLU A 51 -12.64 -5.61 -10.98
N ARG A 52 -12.91 -4.58 -10.16
CA ARG A 52 -12.87 -3.17 -10.58
C ARG A 52 -11.45 -2.77 -10.99
N ALA A 53 -10.48 -3.23 -10.19
CA ALA A 53 -9.07 -3.39 -10.50
C ALA A 53 -8.81 -3.62 -11.99
N LEU A 54 -9.12 -4.85 -12.36
CA LEU A 54 -8.86 -5.44 -13.66
C LEU A 54 -9.62 -4.72 -14.77
N ALA A 55 -10.87 -4.33 -14.54
CA ALA A 55 -11.69 -3.63 -15.54
C ALA A 55 -11.04 -2.31 -16.00
N ILE A 56 -10.40 -1.57 -15.10
CA ILE A 56 -9.71 -0.31 -15.40
C ILE A 56 -8.37 -0.56 -16.10
N VAL A 57 -7.55 -1.48 -15.56
CA VAL A 57 -6.17 -1.63 -16.04
C VAL A 57 -6.03 -2.49 -17.29
N LEU A 58 -6.94 -3.43 -17.54
CA LEU A 58 -6.82 -4.37 -18.65
C LEU A 58 -6.75 -3.69 -20.04
N PRO A 59 -7.60 -2.68 -20.37
CA PRO A 59 -7.50 -1.97 -21.65
C PRO A 59 -6.19 -1.17 -21.81
N ILE A 60 -5.60 -0.72 -20.70
CA ILE A 60 -4.31 -0.02 -20.71
C ILE A 60 -3.19 -1.02 -20.98
N TYR A 61 -3.19 -2.13 -20.24
CA TYR A 61 -2.23 -3.23 -20.42
C TYR A 61 -2.23 -3.80 -21.85
N GLN A 62 -3.41 -3.95 -22.45
CA GLN A 62 -3.54 -4.43 -23.84
C GLN A 62 -2.90 -3.50 -24.87
N LYS A 63 -2.85 -2.19 -24.58
CA LYS A 63 -2.23 -1.19 -25.47
C LYS A 63 -0.74 -1.03 -25.20
N ASP A 64 -0.38 -0.90 -23.93
CA ASP A 64 1.01 -0.76 -23.47
C ASP A 64 1.19 -1.52 -22.15
N PRO A 65 1.66 -2.78 -22.19
CA PRO A 65 1.85 -3.59 -20.99
C PRO A 65 3.04 -3.09 -20.15
N GLU A 66 3.92 -2.25 -20.71
CA GLU A 66 5.11 -1.72 -20.03
C GLU A 66 4.91 -0.33 -19.46
N ILE A 67 3.73 0.28 -19.60
CA ILE A 67 3.52 1.64 -19.12
C ILE A 67 3.73 1.71 -17.61
N TRP A 68 4.67 2.57 -17.22
CA TRP A 68 4.98 2.88 -15.83
C TRP A 68 4.43 4.24 -15.48
N VAL A 69 3.88 4.35 -14.27
CA VAL A 69 3.47 5.63 -13.71
C VAL A 69 4.12 5.86 -12.37
N ALA A 70 4.37 7.13 -12.05
CA ALA A 70 4.86 7.57 -10.77
C ALA A 70 4.17 8.86 -10.34
N TRP A 71 3.89 8.99 -9.04
CA TRP A 71 3.22 10.15 -8.48
C TRP A 71 3.60 10.38 -7.02
N TRP A 72 3.32 11.60 -6.56
CA TRP A 72 3.30 11.96 -5.14
C TRP A 72 1.86 11.91 -4.64
N PRO A 73 1.58 11.29 -3.48
CA PRO A 73 0.29 11.42 -2.82
C PRO A 73 -0.07 12.90 -2.56
N LYS A 74 -1.35 13.26 -2.66
CA LYS A 74 -1.84 14.64 -2.55
C LYS A 74 -1.45 15.31 -1.24
N TRP A 75 -1.53 14.60 -0.11
CA TRP A 75 -1.14 15.15 1.19
C TRP A 75 0.33 15.57 1.26
N VAL A 76 1.22 14.97 0.45
CA VAL A 76 2.65 15.33 0.45
C VAL A 76 2.84 16.78 0.01
N PHE A 77 2.03 17.28 -0.94
CA PHE A 77 2.07 18.67 -1.37
C PHE A 77 1.63 19.65 -0.27
N ARG A 78 0.85 19.19 0.72
CA ARG A 78 0.42 20.02 1.86
C ARG A 78 1.48 20.07 2.96
N VAL A 79 2.21 18.97 3.15
CA VAL A 79 3.21 18.84 4.22
C VAL A 79 4.59 19.35 3.79
N VAL A 80 4.96 19.14 2.53
CA VAL A 80 6.26 19.56 2.00
C VAL A 80 6.14 20.97 1.44
N LYS A 81 6.78 21.93 2.12
CA LYS A 81 6.75 23.36 1.73
C LYS A 81 7.65 23.69 0.54
N GLU A 82 8.62 22.83 0.23
CA GLU A 82 9.51 23.00 -0.91
C GLU A 82 8.91 22.36 -2.18
N PRO A 83 9.29 22.85 -3.38
CA PRO A 83 8.92 22.19 -4.63
C PRO A 83 9.37 20.72 -4.62
N LEU A 84 8.43 19.81 -4.89
CA LEU A 84 8.74 18.38 -5.04
C LEU A 84 9.42 18.13 -6.38
N PRO A 85 10.42 17.23 -6.44
CA PRO A 85 11.02 16.83 -7.71
C PRO A 85 9.99 16.09 -8.58
N ASP A 86 10.19 16.06 -9.89
CA ASP A 86 9.35 15.25 -10.78
C ASP A 86 9.36 13.78 -10.27
N PRO A 87 8.20 13.12 -10.05
CA PRO A 87 8.16 11.75 -9.55
C PRO A 87 8.84 10.72 -10.46
N TYR A 88 9.19 11.08 -11.70
CA TYR A 88 9.99 10.27 -12.61
C TYR A 88 11.50 10.56 -12.52
N ALA A 89 11.92 11.65 -11.87
CA ALA A 89 13.32 12.05 -11.70
C ALA A 89 14.01 11.29 -10.56
N LYS A 90 14.21 9.97 -10.74
CA LYS A 90 14.75 9.05 -9.73
C LYS A 90 16.08 9.52 -9.12
N SER A 91 17.01 10.01 -9.94
CA SER A 91 18.32 10.47 -9.47
C SER A 91 18.21 11.69 -8.56
N GLU A 92 17.31 12.62 -8.87
CA GLU A 92 17.06 13.78 -8.02
C GLU A 92 16.40 13.39 -6.70
N ILE A 93 15.41 12.48 -6.76
CA ILE A 93 14.75 11.92 -5.58
C ILE A 93 15.76 11.21 -4.67
N MET A 94 16.66 10.39 -5.24
CA MET A 94 17.72 9.72 -4.49
C MET A 94 18.69 10.72 -3.85
N ARG A 95 19.16 11.70 -4.62
CA ARG A 95 20.05 12.76 -4.14
C ARG A 95 19.43 13.52 -2.97
N ARG A 96 18.18 14.00 -3.12
CA ARG A 96 17.47 14.72 -2.04
C ARG A 96 17.17 13.83 -0.84
N GLY A 97 16.80 12.58 -1.07
CA GLY A 97 16.46 11.63 -0.02
C GLY A 97 17.65 11.22 0.84
N ILE A 98 18.79 10.95 0.22
CA ILE A 98 20.01 10.46 0.90
C ILE A 98 20.88 11.64 1.36
N GLU A 99 21.31 12.48 0.42
CA GLU A 99 22.25 13.58 0.69
C GLU A 99 21.54 14.78 1.34
N GLY A 100 20.32 15.07 0.89
CA GLY A 100 19.49 16.15 1.44
C GLY A 100 18.75 15.81 2.73
N GLY A 101 18.88 14.58 3.25
CA GLY A 101 18.21 14.13 4.47
C GLY A 101 16.68 13.99 4.37
N GLN A 102 16.10 14.14 3.16
CA GLN A 102 14.65 14.06 2.93
C GLN A 102 14.20 12.60 2.69
N ILE A 103 14.58 11.69 3.59
CA ILE A 103 14.38 10.23 3.46
C ILE A 103 12.92 9.88 3.16
N PHE A 104 11.97 10.66 3.69
CA PHE A 104 10.55 10.43 3.44
C PHE A 104 10.20 10.42 1.93
N LEU A 105 10.88 11.22 1.09
CA LEU A 105 10.69 11.25 -0.37
C LEU A 105 10.94 9.89 -1.03
N LEU A 106 11.90 9.12 -0.50
CA LEU A 106 12.20 7.77 -1.00
C LEU A 106 11.06 6.79 -0.69
N THR A 107 10.33 7.05 0.41
CA THR A 107 9.31 6.13 0.91
C THR A 107 7.91 6.48 0.42
N VAL A 108 7.55 7.77 0.30
CA VAL A 108 6.19 8.20 -0.03
C VAL A 108 5.91 8.23 -1.53
N ARG A 109 6.95 8.31 -2.37
CA ARG A 109 6.82 8.23 -3.82
C ARG A 109 6.13 6.91 -4.18
N LYS A 110 5.08 6.99 -5.00
CA LYS A 110 4.40 5.82 -5.53
C LYS A 110 4.75 5.61 -6.98
N SER A 111 4.81 4.34 -7.36
CA SER A 111 4.92 3.93 -8.75
C SER A 111 4.33 2.56 -8.96
N THR A 112 3.75 2.34 -10.13
CA THR A 112 3.20 1.06 -10.54
C THR A 112 3.33 0.88 -12.05
N ASN A 113 2.98 -0.31 -12.54
CA ASN A 113 2.98 -0.67 -13.94
C ASN A 113 1.73 -1.49 -14.28
N ALA A 114 1.23 -1.33 -15.51
CA ALA A 114 0.01 -2.00 -15.95
C ALA A 114 0.08 -3.54 -15.87
N ARG A 115 1.20 -4.18 -16.26
CA ARG A 115 1.37 -5.63 -16.13
C ARG A 115 1.28 -6.09 -14.68
N TRP A 116 1.94 -5.36 -13.77
CA TRP A 116 1.93 -5.72 -12.35
C TRP A 116 0.50 -5.71 -11.78
N LEU A 117 -0.24 -4.62 -12.05
CA LEU A 117 -1.62 -4.49 -11.60
C LEU A 117 -2.55 -5.57 -12.20
N VAL A 118 -2.39 -5.92 -13.48
CA VAL A 118 -3.17 -7.02 -14.08
C VAL A 118 -2.84 -8.36 -13.40
N ALA A 119 -1.56 -8.65 -13.19
CA ALA A 119 -1.12 -9.90 -12.57
C ALA A 119 -1.63 -10.03 -11.13
N GLU A 120 -1.54 -8.96 -10.33
CA GLU A 120 -2.10 -8.92 -8.97
C GLU A 120 -3.62 -9.04 -8.97
N ALA A 121 -4.32 -8.31 -9.84
CA ALA A 121 -5.78 -8.43 -9.94
C ALA A 121 -6.21 -9.87 -10.27
N LEU A 122 -5.57 -10.51 -11.26
CA LEU A 122 -5.84 -11.91 -11.60
C LEU A 122 -5.53 -12.85 -10.43
N PHE A 123 -4.44 -12.59 -9.71
CA PHE A 123 -4.05 -13.36 -8.52
C PHE A 123 -5.11 -13.28 -7.42
N ASP A 124 -5.57 -12.08 -7.07
CA ASP A 124 -6.56 -11.86 -6.01
C ASP A 124 -7.94 -12.41 -6.39
N LEU A 125 -8.26 -12.46 -7.68
CA LEU A 125 -9.44 -13.13 -8.22
C LEU A 125 -9.34 -14.66 -8.22
N GLY A 126 -8.19 -15.24 -7.87
CA GLY A 126 -7.96 -16.67 -7.92
C GLY A 126 -7.72 -17.24 -9.32
N ARG A 127 -7.50 -16.37 -10.32
CA ARG A 127 -7.19 -16.72 -11.71
C ARG A 127 -5.69 -17.00 -11.87
N TYR A 128 -5.17 -17.90 -11.04
CA TYR A 128 -3.73 -18.15 -10.89
C TYR A 128 -3.06 -18.62 -12.18
N GLN A 129 -3.76 -19.41 -13.00
CA GLN A 129 -3.26 -19.86 -14.30
C GLN A 129 -2.99 -18.70 -15.26
N GLU A 130 -3.79 -17.63 -15.19
CA GLU A 130 -3.63 -16.46 -16.03
C GLU A 130 -2.61 -15.47 -15.46
N ALA A 131 -2.51 -15.38 -14.13
CA ALA A 131 -1.54 -14.54 -13.44
C ALA A 131 -0.10 -15.06 -13.58
N LEU A 132 0.08 -16.39 -13.54
CA LEU A 132 1.39 -17.06 -13.56
C LEU A 132 2.31 -16.60 -14.71
N PRO A 133 1.92 -16.65 -16.00
CA PRO A 133 2.81 -16.24 -17.09
C PRO A 133 3.23 -14.76 -17.01
N LEU A 134 2.40 -13.89 -16.43
CA LEU A 134 2.73 -12.49 -16.21
C LEU A 134 3.80 -12.32 -15.13
N PHE A 135 3.67 -13.05 -14.01
CA PHE A 135 4.70 -13.05 -12.97
C PHE A 135 6.01 -13.67 -13.45
N GLU A 136 5.97 -14.74 -14.26
CA GLU A 136 7.17 -15.35 -14.85
C GLU A 136 7.88 -14.40 -15.81
N GLU A 137 7.14 -13.66 -16.64
CA GLU A 137 7.71 -12.62 -17.51
C GLU A 137 8.38 -11.51 -16.70
N MET A 138 7.74 -11.02 -15.64
CA MET A 138 8.33 -10.01 -14.76
C MET A 138 9.58 -10.53 -14.05
N GLN A 139 9.55 -11.75 -13.51
CA GLN A 139 10.71 -12.37 -12.86
C GLN A 139 11.87 -12.55 -13.84
N ARG A 140 11.61 -12.95 -15.09
CA ARG A 140 12.64 -13.06 -16.14
C ARG A 140 13.32 -11.74 -16.46
N ARG A 141 12.59 -10.62 -16.40
CA ARG A 141 13.16 -9.29 -16.64
C ARG A 141 13.95 -8.75 -15.46
N ILE A 142 13.62 -9.21 -14.25
CA ILE A 142 14.26 -8.81 -12.98
C ILE A 142 15.46 -9.71 -12.64
N LYS A 143 15.83 -10.69 -13.48
CA LYS A 143 16.81 -11.77 -13.21
C LYS A 143 18.21 -11.34 -12.70
N ASN A 144 18.57 -10.06 -12.78
CA ASN A 144 19.82 -9.49 -12.25
C ASN A 144 19.64 -8.62 -10.99
N ALA A 145 18.43 -8.51 -10.45
CA ALA A 145 18.15 -7.78 -9.21
C ALA A 145 17.96 -8.78 -8.06
N PRO A 146 18.56 -8.54 -6.88
CA PRO A 146 18.37 -9.41 -5.72
C PRO A 146 16.87 -9.53 -5.41
N ALA A 147 16.39 -10.76 -5.21
CA ALA A 147 14.99 -11.06 -4.94
C ALA A 147 14.56 -10.49 -3.59
N ILE A 148 14.05 -9.25 -3.58
CA ILE A 148 13.50 -8.58 -2.38
C ILE A 148 11.97 -8.44 -2.50
N GLY A 149 11.36 -9.06 -3.51
CA GLY A 149 9.89 -9.17 -3.67
C GLY A 149 9.35 -10.55 -3.29
N PRO A 150 8.04 -10.69 -3.01
CA PRO A 150 7.42 -11.99 -2.78
C PRO A 150 7.55 -12.90 -4.00
N ASP A 151 7.81 -14.20 -3.78
CA ASP A 151 7.85 -15.22 -4.85
C ASP A 151 6.42 -15.53 -5.35
N MET A 152 5.90 -14.63 -6.18
CA MET A 152 4.55 -14.75 -6.73
C MET A 152 4.43 -15.93 -7.71
N VAL A 153 5.51 -16.32 -8.38
CA VAL A 153 5.54 -17.49 -9.27
C VAL A 153 5.36 -18.77 -8.46
N GLY A 154 6.18 -18.96 -7.42
CA GLY A 154 6.06 -20.09 -6.50
C GLY A 154 4.68 -20.14 -5.84
N ARG A 155 4.17 -18.99 -5.41
CA ARG A 155 2.83 -18.87 -4.80
C ARG A 155 1.71 -19.24 -5.78
N CYS A 156 1.76 -18.79 -7.04
CA CYS A 156 0.79 -19.20 -8.05
C CYS A 156 0.81 -20.72 -8.27
N ARG A 157 1.99 -21.32 -8.47
CA ARG A 157 2.13 -22.76 -8.69
C ARG A 157 1.59 -23.56 -7.50
N GLN A 158 1.88 -23.12 -6.28
CA GLN A 158 1.36 -23.73 -5.07
C GLN A 158 -0.17 -23.69 -5.02
N LEU A 159 -0.79 -22.52 -5.23
CA LEU A 159 -2.25 -22.38 -5.16
C LEU A 159 -2.97 -23.10 -6.30
N ILE A 160 -2.36 -23.19 -7.48
CA ILE A 160 -2.82 -24.01 -8.60
C ILE A 160 -2.83 -25.49 -8.21
N ALA A 161 -1.73 -26.00 -7.65
CA ALA A 161 -1.61 -27.40 -7.24
C ALA A 161 -2.60 -27.76 -6.11
N GLN A 162 -2.88 -26.82 -5.21
CA GLN A 162 -3.86 -26.97 -4.14
C GLN A 162 -5.32 -26.87 -4.63
N GLY A 163 -5.55 -26.46 -5.89
CA GLY A 163 -6.90 -26.14 -6.37
C GLY A 163 -7.57 -25.01 -5.58
N TYR A 164 -6.79 -24.16 -4.90
CA TYR A 164 -7.32 -23.12 -4.03
C TYR A 164 -8.12 -22.10 -4.85
N ARG A 165 -9.19 -21.60 -4.24
CA ARG A 165 -9.98 -20.48 -4.76
C ARG A 165 -10.26 -19.53 -3.60
N PRO A 166 -10.03 -18.22 -3.78
CA PRO A 166 -10.43 -17.24 -2.78
C PRO A 166 -11.94 -17.35 -2.50
N PRO A 167 -12.38 -17.32 -1.24
CA PRO A 167 -13.81 -17.28 -0.92
C PRO A 167 -14.44 -16.00 -1.44
N LYS A 168 -15.69 -16.15 -1.87
CA LYS A 168 -16.53 -15.04 -2.34
C LYS A 168 -17.09 -14.26 -1.14
N PRO A 169 -17.31 -12.95 -1.29
CA PRO A 169 -18.05 -12.19 -0.29
C PRO A 169 -19.46 -12.76 -0.10
N PRO A 170 -20.03 -12.69 1.11
CA PRO A 170 -21.45 -12.95 1.33
C PRO A 170 -22.32 -11.91 0.61
N PRO A 171 -23.61 -12.22 0.41
CA PRO A 171 -24.57 -11.31 -0.25
C PRO A 171 -24.60 -9.91 0.37
N LYS A 172 -24.72 -8.87 -0.46
CA LYS A 172 -24.63 -7.46 -0.03
C LYS A 172 -25.69 -7.04 1.00
N ASN A 173 -26.86 -7.67 0.99
CA ASN A 173 -27.91 -7.42 1.97
C ASN A 173 -27.54 -7.86 3.40
N THR A 174 -26.46 -8.63 3.60
CA THR A 174 -25.94 -8.98 4.93
C THR A 174 -24.90 -8.01 5.45
N TRP A 175 -24.51 -7.00 4.64
CA TRP A 175 -23.44 -6.08 4.99
C TRP A 175 -24.01 -4.96 5.87
N LEU A 176 -23.28 -4.57 6.90
CA LEU A 176 -23.73 -3.57 7.87
C LEU A 176 -22.97 -2.26 7.69
N PRO A 177 -23.67 -1.12 7.74
CA PRO A 177 -23.01 0.18 7.67
C PRO A 177 -22.23 0.43 8.95
N LEU A 178 -21.03 0.98 8.82
CA LEU A 178 -20.25 1.51 9.92
C LEU A 178 -20.59 2.98 10.14
N PRO A 179 -20.76 3.43 11.39
CA PRO A 179 -20.95 4.84 11.72
C PRO A 179 -19.61 5.60 11.67
N LEU A 180 -18.93 5.54 10.53
CA LEU A 180 -17.63 6.18 10.30
C LEU A 180 -17.73 7.22 9.21
N ARG A 181 -17.19 8.40 9.49
CA ARG A 181 -16.86 9.38 8.46
C ARG A 181 -15.58 8.97 7.78
N TYR A 182 -15.47 9.26 6.49
CA TYR A 182 -14.27 9.02 5.72
C TYR A 182 -13.96 10.19 4.80
N LEU A 183 -12.70 10.26 4.40
CA LEU A 183 -12.19 11.10 3.33
C LEU A 183 -11.80 10.18 2.18
N GLU A 184 -12.13 10.59 0.95
CA GLU A 184 -11.55 9.98 -0.24
C GLU A 184 -10.37 10.83 -0.72
N GLU A 185 -9.16 10.27 -0.70
CA GLU A 185 -7.95 10.94 -1.19
C GLU A 185 -7.11 9.98 -2.01
N ASP A 186 -6.73 10.38 -3.22
CA ASP A 186 -6.01 9.54 -4.18
C ASP A 186 -6.67 8.15 -4.37
N TYR A 187 -8.00 8.12 -4.41
CA TYR A 187 -8.83 6.91 -4.51
C TYR A 187 -8.78 5.96 -3.29
N PHE A 188 -8.11 6.37 -2.21
CA PHE A 188 -8.13 5.66 -0.94
C PHE A 188 -9.22 6.20 -0.02
N ILE A 189 -9.90 5.28 0.67
CA ILE A 189 -10.81 5.57 1.78
C ILE A 189 -9.98 5.70 3.06
N LEU A 190 -9.89 6.92 3.56
CA LEU A 190 -9.17 7.26 4.78
C LEU A 190 -10.16 7.56 5.90
N VAL A 191 -9.85 7.10 7.10
CA VAL A 191 -10.70 7.29 8.30
C VAL A 191 -9.89 7.88 9.44
N PRO A 192 -10.52 8.62 10.37
CA PRO A 192 -9.88 9.04 11.61
C PRO A 192 -9.53 7.80 12.46
N LEU A 193 -8.27 7.66 12.85
CA LEU A 193 -7.73 6.47 13.49
C LEU A 193 -8.45 6.11 14.81
N ASP A 194 -8.69 7.09 15.66
CA ASP A 194 -9.31 6.92 16.97
C ASP A 194 -10.78 6.51 16.86
N GLU A 195 -11.55 7.21 16.02
CA GLU A 195 -12.95 6.89 15.71
C GLU A 195 -13.06 5.48 15.12
N ALA A 196 -12.21 5.15 14.13
CA ALA A 196 -12.22 3.86 13.46
C ALA A 196 -11.79 2.71 14.37
N CYS A 197 -10.74 2.89 15.19
CA CYS A 197 -10.35 1.86 16.15
C CYS A 197 -11.48 1.55 17.14
N LYS A 198 -12.18 2.56 17.65
CA LYS A 198 -13.33 2.37 18.55
C LYS A 198 -14.45 1.57 17.87
N VAL A 199 -14.82 1.93 16.64
CA VAL A 199 -15.89 1.23 15.89
C VAL A 199 -15.50 -0.21 15.54
N LEU A 200 -14.23 -0.45 15.21
CA LEU A 200 -13.72 -1.77 14.83
C LEU A 200 -13.36 -2.65 16.03
N GLY A 201 -13.48 -2.12 17.26
CA GLY A 201 -13.09 -2.80 18.49
C GLY A 201 -11.58 -3.02 18.62
N LEU A 202 -10.75 -2.20 17.97
CA LEU A 202 -9.29 -2.26 18.09
C LEU A 202 -8.80 -1.41 19.27
N GLY A 203 -7.77 -1.87 19.97
CA GLY A 203 -7.09 -1.03 20.95
C GLY A 203 -6.25 0.02 20.23
N CYS A 204 -6.29 1.27 20.70
CA CYS A 204 -5.51 2.37 20.13
C CYS A 204 -4.97 3.27 21.24
N SER A 205 -3.68 3.57 21.18
CA SER A 205 -3.03 4.54 22.07
C SER A 205 -2.15 5.48 21.27
N ILE A 206 -2.29 6.78 21.54
CA ILE A 206 -1.47 7.83 20.94
C ILE A 206 -0.80 8.58 22.09
N ALA A 207 0.53 8.63 22.07
CA ALA A 207 1.33 9.32 23.09
C ALA A 207 2.31 10.30 22.43
N PRO A 208 2.60 11.46 23.02
CA PRO A 208 3.69 12.32 22.57
C PRO A 208 5.02 11.55 22.59
N ASN A 209 5.75 11.58 21.49
CA ASN A 209 7.09 11.02 21.39
C ASN A 209 7.92 11.81 20.38
N PRO A 210 8.81 12.72 20.83
CA PRO A 210 9.62 13.54 19.93
C PRO A 210 10.62 12.72 19.11
N LYS A 211 10.83 11.44 19.44
CA LYS A 211 11.72 10.53 18.71
C LYS A 211 11.05 9.84 17.52
N MET A 212 9.73 10.00 17.35
CA MET A 212 8.98 9.42 16.23
C MET A 212 8.60 10.49 15.18
N SER A 213 8.43 10.05 13.93
CA SER A 213 7.94 10.94 12.86
C SER A 213 6.58 11.53 13.24
N GLY A 214 6.45 12.86 13.13
CA GLY A 214 5.27 13.61 13.56
C GLY A 214 5.13 13.78 15.08
N GLY A 215 6.15 13.42 15.88
CA GLY A 215 6.16 13.68 17.33
C GLY A 215 5.17 12.84 18.14
N LYS A 216 4.60 11.79 17.55
CA LYS A 216 3.59 10.93 18.16
C LYS A 216 3.96 9.45 18.03
N SER A 217 3.82 8.72 19.13
CA SER A 217 3.82 7.26 19.15
C SER A 217 2.40 6.76 19.05
N ILE A 218 2.11 6.08 17.94
CA ILE A 218 0.79 5.55 17.65
C ILE A 218 0.89 4.04 17.70
N ARG A 219 0.10 3.41 18.56
CA ARG A 219 0.06 1.96 18.72
C ARG A 219 -1.38 1.46 18.56
N VAL A 220 -1.56 0.47 17.69
CA VAL A 220 -2.81 -0.27 17.51
C VAL A 220 -2.62 -1.72 17.95
N THR A 221 -3.57 -2.28 18.69
CA THR A 221 -3.52 -3.66 19.20
C THR A 221 -4.74 -4.47 18.77
N LYS A 222 -4.52 -5.75 18.51
CA LYS A 222 -5.58 -6.71 18.17
C LYS A 222 -6.22 -7.28 19.44
N PRO A 223 -7.55 -7.34 19.53
CA PRO A 223 -8.24 -7.92 20.71
C PRO A 223 -7.92 -9.40 20.92
N ASP A 224 -7.86 -10.14 19.82
CA ASP A 224 -7.65 -11.60 19.77
C ASP A 224 -6.16 -11.99 19.74
N ALA A 225 -5.26 -11.03 19.64
CA ALA A 225 -3.81 -11.22 19.65
C ALA A 225 -3.12 -10.11 20.45
N PRO A 226 -3.22 -10.10 21.80
CA PRO A 226 -2.70 -9.01 22.64
C PRO A 226 -1.17 -8.87 22.58
N ASN A 227 -0.46 -9.94 22.20
CA ASN A 227 0.99 -9.92 21.98
C ASN A 227 1.38 -9.35 20.61
N THR A 228 0.40 -9.03 19.76
CA THR A 228 0.59 -8.39 18.45
C THR A 228 0.15 -6.94 18.53
N ALA A 229 1.10 -6.04 18.29
CA ALA A 229 0.84 -4.60 18.22
C ALA A 229 1.46 -3.99 16.97
N TYR A 230 0.88 -2.90 16.48
CA TYR A 230 1.33 -2.20 15.29
C TYR A 230 1.71 -0.78 15.67
N ARG A 231 2.89 -0.32 15.25
CA ARG A 231 3.30 1.08 15.36
C ARG A 231 3.26 1.76 14.01
N PHE A 232 2.54 2.86 13.94
CA PHE A 232 2.53 3.71 12.75
C PHE A 232 3.63 4.76 12.81
N PHE A 233 4.14 5.10 11.64
CA PHE A 233 5.04 6.23 11.45
C PHE A 233 4.33 7.26 10.55
N LEU A 234 3.98 8.41 11.13
CA LEU A 234 3.32 9.48 10.36
C LEU A 234 4.19 9.92 9.19
N GLY A 235 3.57 10.11 8.03
CA GLY A 235 4.22 10.47 6.79
C GLY A 235 5.04 9.36 6.15
N HIS A 236 5.01 8.13 6.69
CA HIS A 236 5.71 6.99 6.11
C HIS A 236 4.75 5.84 5.81
N PRO A 237 4.83 5.21 4.63
CA PRO A 237 4.06 4.03 4.29
C PRO A 237 4.63 2.76 4.94
N ILE A 238 5.03 2.87 6.20
CA ILE A 238 5.67 1.81 6.98
C ILE A 238 4.92 1.65 8.29
N VAL A 239 4.69 0.39 8.65
CA VAL A 239 4.13 -0.02 9.93
C VAL A 239 5.08 -1.05 10.55
N GLU A 240 5.40 -0.89 11.82
CA GLU A 240 6.16 -1.91 12.56
C GLU A 240 5.18 -2.82 13.29
N ARG A 241 5.07 -4.07 12.83
CA ARG A 241 4.36 -5.13 13.53
C ARG A 241 5.27 -5.73 14.60
N LEU A 242 4.84 -5.69 15.83
CA LEU A 242 5.52 -6.23 17.00
C LEU A 242 4.86 -7.53 17.39
N GLU A 243 5.58 -8.63 17.29
CA GLU A 243 5.11 -9.95 17.71
C GLU A 243 6.14 -10.58 18.65
N ASN A 244 5.72 -10.89 19.87
CA ASN A 244 6.58 -11.53 20.89
C ASN A 244 7.91 -10.78 21.09
N GLY A 245 7.86 -9.44 21.08
CA GLY A 245 9.03 -8.57 21.24
C GLY A 245 9.92 -8.43 20.00
N LYS A 246 9.60 -9.08 18.88
CA LYS A 246 10.30 -8.94 17.59
C LYS A 246 9.54 -7.99 16.68
N GLY A 247 10.24 -6.98 16.16
CA GLY A 247 9.69 -6.03 15.19
C GLY A 247 9.86 -6.52 13.75
N HIS A 248 8.78 -6.50 12.99
CA HIS A 248 8.71 -6.78 11.58
C HIS A 248 8.18 -5.55 10.85
N THR A 249 8.89 -5.13 9.82
CA THR A 249 8.46 -4.00 8.99
C THR A 249 7.44 -4.47 7.96
N GLU A 250 6.29 -3.80 7.94
CA GLU A 250 5.26 -3.93 6.91
C GLU A 250 5.16 -2.63 6.12
N ILE A 251 4.89 -2.74 4.82
CA ILE A 251 4.63 -1.59 3.95
C ILE A 251 3.13 -1.48 3.74
N ILE A 252 2.62 -0.24 3.75
CA ILE A 252 1.23 0.08 3.41
C ILE A 252 1.18 0.96 2.17
N ALA A 253 0.14 0.79 1.37
CA ALA A 253 -0.03 1.49 0.10
C ALA A 253 -0.22 3.00 0.22
N TYR A 254 -0.71 3.48 1.36
CA TYR A 254 -0.92 4.90 1.60
C TYR A 254 -0.46 5.25 3.01
N ALA A 255 0.34 6.32 3.14
CA ALA A 255 0.93 6.69 4.41
C ALA A 255 -0.12 7.37 5.31
N PRO A 256 -0.10 7.11 6.63
CA PRO A 256 -0.92 7.85 7.56
C PRO A 256 -0.37 9.26 7.72
N PHE A 257 -1.26 10.24 7.89
CA PHE A 257 -0.87 11.62 8.10
C PHE A 257 -1.76 12.27 9.16
N GLU A 258 -1.33 13.42 9.66
CA GLU A 258 -2.10 14.21 10.60
C GLU A 258 -2.53 15.52 9.97
N GLU A 259 -3.81 15.86 10.12
CA GLU A 259 -4.40 17.12 9.66
C GLU A 259 -5.50 17.51 10.64
N ASP A 260 -5.52 18.78 11.07
CA ASP A 260 -6.47 19.33 12.05
C ASP A 260 -6.61 18.51 13.34
N GLY A 261 -5.48 17.98 13.84
CA GLY A 261 -5.42 17.16 15.05
C GLY A 261 -5.95 15.74 14.89
N LYS A 262 -6.42 15.36 13.69
CA LYS A 262 -6.88 14.00 13.36
C LYS A 262 -5.81 13.24 12.61
N ILE A 263 -5.63 11.97 13.00
CA ILE A 263 -4.72 11.05 12.31
C ILE A 263 -5.53 10.25 11.30
N TRP A 264 -5.30 10.50 10.03
CA TRP A 264 -5.95 9.82 8.92
C TRP A 264 -5.17 8.57 8.53
N VAL A 265 -5.86 7.44 8.47
CA VAL A 265 -5.28 6.15 8.14
C VAL A 265 -6.09 5.41 7.08
N PRO A 266 -5.47 4.56 6.25
CA PRO A 266 -6.21 3.81 5.24
C PRO A 266 -7.12 2.75 5.87
N PHE A 267 -8.40 2.79 5.50
CA PHE A 267 -9.40 1.90 6.08
C PHE A 267 -9.15 0.41 5.78
N TYR A 268 -8.62 0.09 4.58
CA TYR A 268 -8.26 -1.28 4.21
C TYR A 268 -7.24 -1.91 5.18
N TRP A 269 -6.32 -1.10 5.72
CA TRP A 269 -5.33 -1.60 6.67
C TRP A 269 -5.98 -1.93 8.01
N LEU A 270 -6.85 -1.04 8.51
CA LEU A 270 -7.55 -1.24 9.77
C LEU A 270 -8.50 -2.45 9.73
N THR A 271 -9.23 -2.62 8.63
CA THR A 271 -10.12 -3.77 8.44
C THR A 271 -9.35 -5.08 8.46
N LYS A 272 -8.19 -5.14 7.79
CA LYS A 272 -7.28 -6.29 7.88
C LYS A 272 -6.86 -6.60 9.32
N GLN A 273 -6.60 -5.58 10.14
CA GLN A 273 -6.27 -5.81 11.55
C GLN A 273 -7.47 -6.22 12.39
N ALA A 274 -8.66 -5.72 12.05
CA ALA A 274 -9.91 -6.12 12.68
C ALA A 274 -10.38 -7.51 12.23
N GLY A 275 -9.72 -8.17 11.26
CA GLY A 275 -10.18 -9.44 10.71
C GLY A 275 -11.38 -9.31 9.75
N ILE A 276 -11.67 -8.09 9.30
CA ILE A 276 -12.72 -7.81 8.33
C ILE A 276 -12.11 -7.96 6.94
N ARG A 277 -12.61 -8.93 6.19
CA ARG A 277 -12.10 -9.25 4.84
C ARG A 277 -12.79 -8.48 3.73
N TRP A 278 -14.08 -8.22 3.86
CA TRP A 278 -14.89 -7.63 2.80
C TRP A 278 -15.59 -6.38 3.32
N TRP A 279 -15.45 -5.30 2.56
CA TRP A 279 -16.05 -4.01 2.83
C TRP A 279 -16.13 -3.21 1.53
N GLU A 280 -17.00 -2.20 1.50
CA GLU A 280 -17.10 -1.27 0.38
C GLU A 280 -17.70 0.06 0.83
N VAL A 281 -17.65 1.05 -0.06
CA VAL A 281 -18.38 2.30 0.10
C VAL A 281 -19.60 2.27 -0.80
N GLN A 282 -20.78 2.50 -0.22
CA GLN A 282 -22.04 2.63 -0.93
C GLN A 282 -22.84 3.78 -0.32
N ASP A 283 -23.43 4.65 -1.16
CA ASP A 283 -24.28 5.76 -0.73
C ASP A 283 -23.65 6.65 0.36
N GLY A 284 -22.34 6.90 0.23
CA GLY A 284 -21.59 7.73 1.19
C GLY A 284 -21.34 7.08 2.55
N LYS A 285 -21.51 5.77 2.68
CA LYS A 285 -21.26 5.00 3.92
C LYS A 285 -20.35 3.81 3.65
N ILE A 286 -19.55 3.47 4.64
CA ILE A 286 -18.75 2.25 4.63
C ILE A 286 -19.62 1.09 5.09
N TYR A 287 -19.72 0.03 4.30
CA TYR A 287 -20.36 -1.22 4.66
C TYR A 287 -19.31 -2.30 4.86
N VAL A 288 -19.49 -3.14 5.88
CA VAL A 288 -18.61 -4.27 6.16
C VAL A 288 -19.41 -5.56 6.30
N VAL A 289 -18.78 -6.67 5.98
CA VAL A 289 -19.31 -7.98 6.35
C VAL A 289 -19.17 -8.17 7.87
N PRO A 290 -20.26 -8.53 8.58
CA PRO A 290 -20.21 -8.84 10.01
C PRO A 290 -19.19 -9.94 10.31
N LYS A 291 -18.56 -9.86 11.48
CA LYS A 291 -17.66 -10.91 12.00
C LYS A 291 -18.42 -12.18 12.34
#